data_AF-A0A015JXW7-F1
#
_entry.id   AF-A0A015JXW7-F1
#
_cell.length_a   1.000
_cell.length_b   1.000
_cell.length_c   1.000
_cell.angle_alpha   90.00
_cell.angle_beta   90.00
_cell.angle_gamma   90.00
#
_symmetry.space_group_name_H-M   'P 1'
#
loop_
_entity.id
_entity.type
_entity.pdbx_description
1 polymer ?
#
loop_
_entity_poly.entity_id
_entity_poly.type
_entity_poly.pdbx_seq_one_letter_code
_entity_poly.pdbx_strand_id
1 'polypeptide(L)' 'MEVEDDSEDYCSKEYDDDSEYEEEEDGLLKLNKGMKFETWELAKSYLDEYAKQNGFCFHKIRRVLDPNDNTIVRR' A
#
# COMPACT_ATOMS: atom_id res chain seq x y z
N MET A 1 -47.52 -41.43 -16.61
CA MET A 1 -46.64 -40.39 -16.06
C MET A 1 -45.26 -40.99 -16.15
N GLU A 2 -44.60 -40.74 -17.28
CA GLU A 2 -43.27 -41.28 -17.58
C GLU A 2 -42.26 -40.32 -16.96
N VAL A 3 -41.35 -40.87 -16.15
CA VAL A 3 -40.29 -40.13 -15.47
C VAL A 3 -39.06 -40.21 -16.35
N GLU A 4 -38.67 -39.10 -16.96
CA GLU A 4 -37.39 -39.01 -17.67
C GLU A 4 -36.34 -38.45 -16.69
N ASP A 5 -35.32 -39.29 -16.51
CA ASP A 5 -34.15 -39.17 -15.65
C ASP A 5 -33.15 -38.23 -16.32
N ASP A 6 -33.13 -36.94 -15.93
CA ASP A 6 -32.13 -36.00 -16.39
C ASP A 6 -30.94 -36.04 -15.42
N SER A 7 -29.94 -36.85 -15.77
CA SER A 7 -28.70 -36.97 -15.02
C SER A 7 -27.88 -35.69 -15.20
N GLU A 8 -28.07 -34.73 -14.29
CA GLU A 8 -27.27 -33.52 -14.26
C GLU A 8 -25.85 -33.85 -13.77
N ASP A 9 -24.92 -33.92 -14.72
CA ASP A 9 -23.48 -34.08 -14.53
C ASP A 9 -22.94 -32.94 -13.67
N TYR A 10 -22.91 -33.17 -12.36
CA TYR A 10 -22.27 -32.30 -11.38
C TYR A 10 -20.75 -32.36 -11.59
N CYS A 11 -20.27 -31.60 -12.58
CA CYS A 11 -18.87 -31.29 -12.75
C CYS A 11 -18.44 -30.35 -11.61
N SER A 12 -18.14 -30.93 -10.44
CA SER A 12 -17.46 -30.25 -9.33
C SER A 12 -16.13 -29.71 -9.86
N LYS A 13 -16.13 -28.42 -10.20
CA LYS A 13 -14.90 -27.66 -10.38
C LYS A 13 -14.39 -27.39 -8.98
N GLU A 14 -13.52 -28.29 -8.50
CA GLU A 14 -12.63 -28.01 -7.38
C GLU A 14 -11.76 -26.85 -7.86
N TYR A 15 -12.13 -25.62 -7.50
CA TYR A 15 -11.21 -24.51 -7.60
C TYR A 15 -10.16 -24.76 -6.52
N ASP A 16 -9.00 -25.27 -6.92
CA ASP A 16 -7.75 -25.02 -6.20
C ASP A 16 -7.53 -23.51 -6.25
N ASP A 17 -8.27 -22.80 -5.41
CA ASP A 17 -8.05 -21.41 -5.08
C ASP A 17 -6.77 -21.37 -4.24
N ASP A 18 -5.65 -21.47 -4.93
CA ASP A 18 -4.31 -21.11 -4.45
C ASP A 18 -4.25 -19.58 -4.31
N SER A 19 -5.26 -19.00 -3.67
CA SER A 19 -5.15 -17.68 -3.08
C SER A 19 -4.20 -17.85 -1.89
N GLU A 20 -2.91 -17.90 -2.22
CA GLU A 20 -1.82 -17.59 -1.32
C GLU A 20 -2.23 -16.29 -0.64
N TYR A 21 -2.80 -16.43 0.57
CA TYR A 21 -3.14 -15.33 1.44
C TYR A 21 -1.84 -14.53 1.53
N GLU A 22 -1.79 -13.36 0.86
CA GLU A 22 -0.78 -12.38 1.16
C GLU A 22 -0.96 -12.09 2.64
N GLU A 23 -0.11 -12.70 3.46
CA GLU A 23 -0.11 -12.55 4.91
C GLU A 23 -0.08 -11.04 5.15
N GLU A 24 -1.23 -10.51 5.57
CA GLU A 24 -1.34 -9.10 5.90
C GLU A 24 -0.32 -8.89 7.02
N GLU A 25 0.84 -8.33 6.65
CA GLU A 25 1.87 -7.82 7.57
C GLU A 25 1.21 -6.63 8.30
N ASP A 26 0.25 -6.96 9.16
CA ASP A 26 -0.75 -6.09 9.76
C ASP A 26 -0.01 -5.10 10.65
N GLY A 27 0.34 -3.95 10.06
CA GLY A 27 0.97 -2.84 10.75
C GLY A 27 2.35 -2.44 10.24
N LEU A 28 2.99 -3.15 9.30
CA LEU A 28 4.25 -2.69 8.70
C LEU A 28 3.98 -1.66 7.61
N LEU A 29 4.34 -0.42 7.88
CA LEU A 29 4.27 0.67 6.92
C LEU A 29 5.26 0.40 5.79
N LYS A 30 4.79 0.49 4.54
CA LYS A 30 5.60 0.32 3.33
C LYS A 30 5.72 1.64 2.58
N LEU A 31 6.94 2.17 2.48
CA LEU A 31 7.23 3.35 1.67
C LEU A 31 7.52 2.96 0.22
N ASN A 32 6.72 3.50 -0.70
CA ASN A 32 6.91 3.33 -2.14
C ASN A 32 7.47 4.59 -2.80
N LYS A 33 8.30 4.42 -3.84
CA LYS A 33 8.80 5.54 -4.63
C LYS A 33 7.63 6.25 -5.33
N GLY A 34 7.54 7.56 -5.16
CA GLY A 34 6.49 8.37 -5.77
C GLY A 34 5.19 8.43 -4.97
N MET A 35 5.17 7.89 -3.75
CA MET A 35 4.06 8.06 -2.82
C MET A 35 3.81 9.55 -2.56
N LYS A 36 2.54 9.97 -2.65
CA LYS A 36 2.10 11.35 -2.44
C LYS A 36 1.26 11.42 -1.17
N PHE A 37 1.39 12.52 -0.45
CA PHE A 37 0.59 12.84 0.71
C PHE A 37 -0.16 14.14 0.45
N GLU A 38 -1.43 14.19 0.86
CA GLU A 38 -2.28 15.37 0.70
C GLU A 38 -1.74 16.56 1.49
N THR A 39 -1.25 16.28 2.70
CA THR A 39 -0.73 17.31 3.61
C THR A 39 0.65 16.95 4.13
N TRP A 40 1.38 18.01 4.50
CA TRP A 40 2.68 17.87 5.16
C TRP A 40 2.59 17.11 6.49
N GLU A 41 1.48 17.28 7.23
CA GLU A 41 1.28 16.65 8.53
C GLU A 41 1.12 15.14 8.39
N LEU A 42 0.36 14.68 7.40
CA LEU A 42 0.22 13.26 7.07
C LEU A 42 1.56 12.65 6.63
N ALA A 43 2.29 13.32 5.75
CA ALA A 43 3.63 12.89 5.37
C ALA A 43 4.55 12.77 6.60
N LYS A 44 4.45 13.74 7.51
CA LYS A 44 5.28 13.79 8.72
C LYS A 44 4.94 12.64 9.67
N SER A 45 3.67 12.38 9.97
CA SER A 45 3.27 11.30 10.89
C SER A 45 3.60 9.93 10.31
N TYR A 46 3.27 9.71 9.04
CA TYR A 46 3.54 8.46 8.34
C TYR A 46 5.03 8.11 8.35
N LEU A 47 5.89 9.06 7.97
CA LEU A 47 7.34 8.84 7.95
C LEU A 47 7.90 8.62 9.37
N ASP A 48 7.33 9.26 10.39
CA ASP A 48 7.76 9.09 11.79
C ASP A 48 7.48 7.67 12.30
N GLU A 49 6.30 7.15 12.02
CA GLU A 49 5.91 5.76 12.36
C GLU A 49 6.74 4.76 11.55
N TYR A 50 6.92 4.99 10.25
CA TYR A 50 7.76 4.14 9.41
C TYR A 50 9.20 4.07 9.94
N ALA A 51 9.77 5.21 10.31
CA ALA A 51 11.13 5.27 10.85
C ALA A 51 11.26 4.55 12.20
N LYS A 52 10.25 4.64 13.08
CA LYS A 52 10.18 3.87 14.33
C LYS A 52 10.17 2.37 14.07
N GLN A 53 9.36 1.90 13.12
CA GLN A 53 9.29 0.48 12.75
C GLN A 53 10.60 -0.05 12.18
N ASN A 54 11.29 0.77 11.39
CA ASN A 54 12.54 0.40 10.74
C ASN A 54 13.80 0.74 11.56
N GLY A 55 13.65 1.29 12.77
CA GLY A 55 14.75 1.57 13.69
C GLY A 55 15.71 2.68 13.24
N PHE A 56 15.25 3.64 12.43
CA PHE A 56 16.07 4.78 12.01
C PHE A 56 15.43 6.12 12.36
N CYS A 57 16.21 7.19 12.23
CA CYS A 57 15.74 8.56 12.38
C CYS A 57 16.12 9.37 11.14
N PHE A 58 15.31 10.38 10.82
CA PHE A 58 15.52 11.24 9.67
C PHE A 58 15.34 12.71 10.05
N HIS A 59 16.12 13.57 9.40
CA HIS A 59 16.02 15.00 9.59
C HIS A 59 15.08 15.62 8.54
N LYS A 60 14.05 16.32 9.01
CA LYS A 60 13.00 16.93 8.18
C LYS A 60 13.46 18.31 7.71
N ILE A 61 13.97 18.41 6.48
CA ILE A 61 14.36 19.70 5.88
C ILE A 61 13.25 20.16 4.93
N ARG A 62 12.68 21.34 5.19
CA ARG A 62 11.84 22.03 4.22
C ARG A 62 12.73 22.86 3.30
N ARG A 63 12.68 22.54 2.00
CA ARG A 63 13.28 23.38 0.95
C ARG A 63 12.18 24.26 0.40
N VAL A 64 12.34 25.57 0.56
CA VAL A 64 11.51 26.55 -0.16
C VAL A 64 12.19 26.75 -1.51
N LEU A 65 11.45 26.52 -2.58
CA LEU A 65 11.93 26.85 -3.91
C LEU A 65 11.83 28.36 -4.08
N ASP A 66 12.89 28.96 -4.63
CA ASP A 66 12.82 30.34 -5.06
C ASP A 66 11.72 30.49 -6.12
N PRO A 67 10.75 31.41 -5.94
CA PRO A 67 9.64 31.55 -6.88
C PRO A 67 10.08 32.04 -8.27
N ASN A 68 11.29 32.57 -8.41
CA ASN A 68 11.79 33.16 -9.65
C ASN A 68 12.71 32.22 -10.43
N ASP A 69 13.49 31.37 -9.74
CA ASP A 69 14.52 30.54 -10.41
C ASP A 69 14.49 29.05 -10.00
N ASN A 70 13.49 28.61 -9.23
CA ASN A 70 13.37 27.23 -8.71
C ASN A 70 14.63 26.72 -7.98
N THR A 71 15.55 27.61 -7.63
CA THR A 71 16.74 27.26 -6.87
C THR A 71 16.33 26.95 -5.43
N ILE A 72 16.96 25.95 -4.85
CA ILE A 72 16.70 25.56 -3.48
C ILE A 72 17.32 26.62 -2.56
N VAL A 73 16.47 27.45 -1.95
CA VAL A 73 16.93 28.43 -0.97
C VAL A 73 16.95 27.75 0.40
N ARG A 74 18.14 27.59 0.98
CA ARG A 74 18.30 27.24 2.41
C ARG A 74 18.18 28.53 3.21
N ARG A 75 17.23 28.60 4.14
CA ARG A 75 17.11 29.70 5.11
C ARG A 75 17.70 29.30 6.44
#